data_AF-A0A6J6H925-F1
#
_entry.id   AF-A0A6J6H925-F1
#
_cell.length_a   1.000
_cell.length_b   1.000
_cell.length_c   1.000
_cell.angle_alpha   90.00
_cell.angle_beta   90.00
_cell.angle_gamma   90.00
#
_symmetry.space_group_name_H-M   'P 1'
#
loop_
_entity.id
_entity.type
_entity.pdbx_description
1 polymer ?
#
loop_
_entity_poly.entity_id
_entity_poly.type
_entity_poly.pdbx_seq_one_letter_code
_entity_poly.pdbx_strand_id
1 'polypeptide(L)'
;MGKNLDTKIGKSEYSKIIDYATTSRTDFLDCFLMKHCKYVFIGNTGIVWFRWLFNLPCLHCDVYDIRYTQMNNDISIFQKVWLLNEKRLATVSEMLSMKSEYSDERHQARLGVELVKNTADEIFSACQEMNARIDGTWETTPEDEDLQKRYLDLVVKFSDQPTWRGGGRVGTQFLRDNQDLLK
;
A
#
# COMPACT_ATOMS: atom_id res chain seq x y z
N MET A 1 4.61 -19.18 -2.20
CA MET A 1 5.37 -18.15 -1.44
C MET A 1 6.61 -18.76 -0.80
N GLY A 2 7.66 -17.98 -0.50
CA GLY A 2 8.69 -18.35 0.48
C GLY A 2 9.50 -19.62 0.21
N LYS A 3 9.70 -20.00 -1.06
CA LYS A 3 10.35 -21.29 -1.43
C LYS A 3 11.85 -21.31 -1.13
N ASN A 4 12.51 -20.15 -1.12
CA ASN A 4 13.96 -19.99 -0.94
C ASN A 4 14.21 -18.86 0.07
N LEU A 5 14.06 -19.13 1.36
CA LEU A 5 14.35 -18.17 2.43
C LEU A 5 15.63 -18.57 3.15
N ASP A 6 16.60 -17.66 3.18
CA ASP A 6 17.88 -17.86 3.87
C ASP A 6 17.82 -17.49 5.36
N THR A 7 16.75 -16.79 5.77
CA THR A 7 16.57 -16.25 7.12
C THR A 7 15.30 -16.78 7.78
N LYS A 8 15.36 -17.08 9.08
CA LYS A 8 14.23 -17.51 9.90
C LYS A 8 13.83 -16.42 10.89
N ILE A 9 12.55 -16.35 11.24
CA ILE A 9 12.07 -15.44 12.27
C ILE A 9 12.43 -16.00 13.65
N GLY A 10 13.04 -15.16 14.50
CA GLY A 10 13.39 -15.52 15.87
C GLY A 10 12.14 -15.72 16.75
N LYS A 11 11.76 -16.98 17.01
CA LYS A 11 10.57 -17.31 17.83
C LYS A 11 10.58 -16.70 19.24
N SER A 12 11.76 -16.50 19.83
CA SER A 12 11.90 -15.87 21.15
C SER A 12 11.57 -14.38 21.13
N GLU A 13 11.83 -13.71 20.01
CA GLU A 13 11.59 -12.28 19.82
C GLU A 13 10.15 -12.01 19.37
N TYR A 14 9.60 -12.90 18.53
CA TYR A 14 8.28 -12.73 17.91
C TYR A 14 7.34 -13.91 18.19
N SER A 15 7.04 -14.15 19.47
CA SER A 15 6.25 -15.32 19.92
C SER A 15 4.81 -15.39 19.36
N LYS A 16 4.27 -14.25 18.90
CA LYS A 16 2.94 -14.15 18.29
C LYS A 16 2.94 -14.33 16.77
N ILE A 17 4.12 -14.44 16.15
CA ILE A 17 4.25 -14.60 14.69
C ILE A 17 4.44 -16.08 14.37
N ILE A 18 3.61 -16.59 13.45
CA ILE A 18 3.79 -17.91 12.88
C ILE A 18 4.69 -17.77 11.64
N ASP A 19 5.92 -18.28 11.72
CA ASP A 19 6.85 -18.34 10.58
C ASP A 19 6.45 -19.45 9.59
N TYR A 20 5.29 -19.26 8.96
CA TYR A 20 4.71 -20.20 8.00
C TYR A 20 5.69 -20.60 6.89
N ALA A 21 6.43 -19.62 6.37
CA ALA A 21 7.26 -19.79 5.19
C ALA A 21 8.43 -20.75 5.43
N THR A 22 9.04 -20.75 6.62
CA THR A 22 10.18 -21.63 6.93
C THR A 22 9.79 -22.91 7.66
N THR A 23 8.65 -22.95 8.36
CA THR A 23 8.30 -24.11 9.20
C THR A 23 7.19 -25.00 8.66
N SER A 24 6.31 -24.49 7.78
CA SER A 24 5.05 -25.19 7.48
C SER A 24 4.53 -24.98 6.05
N ARG A 25 5.36 -24.44 5.16
CA ARG A 25 4.94 -24.02 3.81
C ARG A 25 4.56 -25.20 2.92
N THR A 26 3.35 -25.15 2.35
CA THR A 26 2.87 -26.10 1.32
C THR A 26 2.01 -25.36 0.30
N ASP A 27 1.88 -25.87 -0.91
CA ASP A 27 1.04 -25.24 -1.94
C ASP A 27 -0.45 -25.22 -1.51
N PHE A 28 -0.92 -26.23 -0.80
CA PHE A 28 -2.27 -26.25 -0.22
C PHE A 28 -2.46 -25.13 0.82
N LEU A 29 -1.49 -24.96 1.73
CA LEU A 29 -1.57 -23.93 2.77
C LEU A 29 -1.41 -22.51 2.23
N ASP A 30 -0.68 -22.32 1.11
CA ASP A 30 -0.61 -21.04 0.40
C ASP A 30 -2.04 -20.56 0.02
N CYS A 31 -2.92 -21.49 -0.40
CA CYS A 31 -4.33 -21.23 -0.71
C CYS A 31 -5.22 -21.16 0.54
N PHE A 32 -5.07 -22.12 1.46
CA PHE A 32 -5.93 -22.25 2.63
C PHE A 32 -5.81 -21.02 3.55
N LEU A 33 -4.59 -20.57 3.86
CA LEU A 33 -4.38 -19.42 4.74
C LEU A 33 -4.93 -18.13 4.13
N MET A 34 -4.73 -17.92 2.83
CA MET A 34 -5.30 -16.78 2.09
C MET A 34 -6.83 -16.76 2.15
N LYS A 35 -7.49 -17.90 2.03
CA LYS A 35 -8.96 -17.99 2.10
C LYS A 35 -9.51 -17.70 3.51
N HIS A 36 -8.74 -18.00 4.55
CA HIS A 36 -9.22 -18.03 5.93
C HIS A 36 -8.69 -16.91 6.82
N CYS A 37 -7.78 -16.06 6.34
CA CYS A 37 -7.34 -14.90 7.09
C CYS A 37 -8.36 -13.75 7.03
N LYS A 38 -8.26 -12.82 7.98
CA LYS A 38 -9.14 -11.64 8.08
C LYS A 38 -8.91 -10.65 6.92
N TYR A 39 -7.64 -10.41 6.62
CA TYR A 39 -7.17 -9.61 5.49
C TYR A 39 -5.72 -9.99 5.18
N VAL A 40 -5.21 -9.52 4.05
CA VAL A 40 -3.80 -9.66 3.70
C VAL A 40 -3.07 -8.33 3.80
N PHE A 41 -1.90 -8.34 4.44
CA PHE A 41 -0.96 -7.21 4.43
C PHE A 41 0.19 -7.55 3.49
N ILE A 42 0.40 -6.74 2.45
CA ILE A 42 1.41 -6.98 1.42
C ILE A 42 2.07 -5.69 0.95
N GLY A 43 3.27 -5.82 0.39
CA GLY A 43 3.85 -4.82 -0.50
C GLY A 43 3.52 -5.13 -1.98
N ASN A 44 4.10 -4.36 -2.90
CA ASN A 44 3.92 -4.52 -4.35
C ASN A 44 4.49 -5.85 -4.87
N THR A 45 3.71 -6.92 -4.76
CA THR A 45 4.07 -8.28 -5.19
C THR A 45 2.90 -8.98 -5.88
N GLY A 46 3.19 -9.96 -6.74
CA GLY A 46 2.16 -10.65 -7.53
C GLY A 46 1.13 -11.44 -6.72
N ILE A 47 1.33 -11.62 -5.41
CA ILE A 47 0.32 -12.28 -4.57
C ILE A 47 -0.98 -11.46 -4.43
N VAL A 48 -0.90 -10.14 -4.69
CA VAL A 48 -2.07 -9.25 -4.71
C VAL A 48 -3.16 -9.72 -5.67
N TRP A 49 -2.83 -10.48 -6.72
CA TRP A 49 -3.81 -11.02 -7.65
C TRP A 49 -4.48 -12.28 -7.10
N PHE A 50 -3.76 -13.06 -6.30
CA PHE A 50 -4.28 -14.33 -5.77
C PHE A 50 -5.38 -14.10 -4.73
N ARG A 51 -5.30 -13.01 -3.95
CA ARG A 51 -6.34 -12.64 -2.96
C ARG A 51 -7.68 -12.25 -3.62
N TRP A 52 -7.68 -11.83 -4.89
CA TRP A 52 -8.91 -11.49 -5.61
C TRP A 52 -9.88 -12.67 -5.75
N LEU A 53 -9.35 -13.89 -5.83
CA LEU A 53 -10.16 -15.12 -5.89
C LEU A 53 -11.05 -15.31 -4.66
N PHE A 54 -10.69 -14.69 -3.53
CA PHE A 54 -11.38 -14.83 -2.25
C PHE A 54 -12.12 -13.56 -1.83
N ASN A 55 -12.10 -12.51 -2.65
CA ASN A 55 -12.61 -11.19 -2.28
C ASN A 55 -12.07 -10.71 -0.91
N LEU A 56 -10.80 -11.03 -0.64
CA LEU A 56 -10.14 -10.77 0.63
C LEU A 56 -9.69 -9.30 0.70
N PRO A 57 -10.03 -8.56 1.77
CA PRO A 57 -9.52 -7.21 1.98
C PRO A 57 -7.99 -7.18 1.99
N CYS A 58 -7.42 -6.15 1.39
CA CYS A 58 -5.97 -5.99 1.26
C CYS A 58 -5.51 -4.66 1.86
N LEU A 59 -4.52 -4.71 2.75
CA LEU A 59 -3.71 -3.57 3.09
C LEU A 59 -2.44 -3.61 2.25
N HIS A 60 -2.28 -2.64 1.37
CA HIS A 60 -1.15 -2.52 0.45
C HIS A 60 -0.21 -1.40 0.89
N CYS A 61 0.98 -1.73 1.38
CA CYS A 61 1.98 -0.73 1.73
C CYS A 61 3.07 -0.66 0.67
N ASP A 62 3.88 0.40 0.73
CA ASP A 62 4.93 0.68 -0.23
C ASP A 62 4.43 0.64 -1.68
N VAL A 63 3.22 1.17 -1.92
CA VAL A 63 2.70 1.30 -3.29
C VAL A 63 3.55 2.31 -4.03
N TYR A 64 4.34 1.83 -4.98
CA TYR A 64 5.23 2.68 -5.78
C TYR A 64 4.58 3.26 -7.04
N ASP A 65 3.38 2.80 -7.43
CA ASP A 65 2.64 3.34 -8.58
C ASP A 65 1.22 3.70 -8.16
N ILE A 66 1.03 5.00 -7.92
CA ILE A 66 -0.22 5.56 -7.39
C ILE A 66 -1.31 5.79 -8.44
N ARG A 67 -1.04 5.45 -9.72
CA ARG A 67 -2.01 5.64 -10.81
C ARG A 67 -3.18 4.67 -10.73
N TYR A 68 -2.98 3.53 -10.09
CA TYR A 68 -4.00 2.50 -9.92
C TYR A 68 -4.63 2.62 -8.53
N THR A 69 -5.95 2.81 -8.48
CA THR A 69 -6.68 2.64 -7.22
C THR A 69 -6.69 1.17 -6.82
N GLN A 70 -7.08 0.84 -5.59
CA GLN A 70 -7.31 -0.54 -5.11
C GLN A 70 -8.82 -0.89 -5.13
N MET A 71 -9.18 -2.16 -4.89
CA MET A 71 -10.59 -2.60 -4.87
C MET A 71 -11.32 -2.06 -3.63
N ASN A 72 -12.65 -2.11 -3.66
CA ASN A 72 -13.49 -1.82 -2.50
C ASN A 72 -12.99 -2.63 -1.30
N ASN A 73 -12.98 -1.99 -0.13
CA ASN A 73 -12.48 -2.51 1.14
C ASN A 73 -10.96 -2.68 1.24
N ASP A 74 -10.19 -2.32 0.21
CA ASP A 74 -8.75 -2.23 0.31
C ASP A 74 -8.31 -0.88 0.88
N ILE A 75 -7.18 -0.90 1.59
CA ILE A 75 -6.45 0.29 1.99
C ILE A 75 -5.08 0.22 1.34
N SER A 76 -4.59 1.35 0.82
CA SER A 76 -3.20 1.48 0.39
C SER A 76 -2.50 2.66 1.03
N ILE A 77 -1.21 2.53 1.29
CA ILE A 77 -0.32 3.66 1.51
C ILE A 77 0.82 3.58 0.49
N PHE A 78 1.22 4.73 -0.04
CA PHE A 78 2.19 4.80 -1.13
C PHE A 78 3.57 5.21 -0.64
N GLN A 79 4.60 4.80 -1.39
CA GLN A 79 5.94 5.33 -1.19
C GLN A 79 5.96 6.78 -1.60
N LYS A 80 6.48 7.64 -0.73
CA LYS A 80 6.71 9.03 -1.06
C LYS A 80 7.91 9.12 -2.00
N VAL A 81 7.98 10.18 -2.79
CA VAL A 81 9.10 10.38 -3.73
C VAL A 81 9.91 11.58 -3.27
N TRP A 82 11.19 11.38 -3.01
CA TRP A 82 12.12 12.46 -2.74
C TRP A 82 12.70 12.98 -4.04
N LEU A 83 12.58 14.28 -4.29
CA LEU A 83 13.20 14.95 -5.42
C LEU A 83 14.61 15.41 -5.02
N LEU A 84 15.64 14.85 -5.66
CA LEU A 84 17.04 15.05 -5.28
C LEU A 84 17.51 16.49 -5.51
N ASN A 85 17.04 17.14 -6.59
CA ASN A 85 17.46 18.50 -6.94
C ASN A 85 16.77 19.55 -6.06
N GLU A 86 15.47 19.38 -5.81
CA GLU A 86 14.62 20.30 -5.07
C GLU A 86 14.71 20.09 -3.55
N LYS A 87 15.27 18.96 -3.11
CA LYS A 87 15.43 18.57 -1.69
C LYS A 87 14.11 18.63 -0.91
N ARG A 88 13.07 18.06 -1.51
CA ARG A 88 11.74 17.95 -0.91
C ARG A 88 11.04 16.71 -1.43
N LEU A 89 9.92 16.39 -0.80
CA LEU A 89 8.99 15.40 -1.35
C LEU A 89 8.28 15.96 -2.58
N ALA A 90 8.06 15.08 -3.55
CA ALA A 90 7.20 15.33 -4.70
C ALA A 90 5.74 15.39 -4.24
N THR A 91 4.96 16.26 -4.87
CA THR A 91 3.50 16.24 -4.71
C THR A 91 2.91 15.05 -5.47
N VAL A 92 1.66 14.69 -5.16
CA VAL A 92 0.93 13.66 -5.89
C VAL A 92 0.80 14.00 -7.37
N SER A 93 0.58 15.26 -7.75
CA SER A 93 0.55 15.66 -9.17
C SER A 93 1.89 15.50 -9.88
N GLU A 94 3.01 15.78 -9.21
CA GLU A 94 4.36 15.56 -9.75
C GLU A 94 4.62 14.06 -9.95
N MET A 95 4.29 13.23 -8.95
CA MET A 95 4.37 11.77 -9.06
C MET A 95 3.58 11.24 -10.26
N LEU A 96 2.32 11.67 -10.42
CA LEU A 96 1.47 11.25 -11.53
C LEU A 96 2.00 11.74 -12.89
N SER A 97 2.58 12.94 -12.94
CA SER A 97 3.17 13.51 -14.16
C SER A 97 4.41 12.74 -14.63
N MET A 98 5.15 12.13 -13.71
CA MET A 98 6.27 11.22 -14.00
C MET A 98 5.81 9.80 -14.43
N LYS A 99 4.50 9.51 -14.40
CA LYS A 99 3.91 8.21 -14.78
C LYS A 99 4.54 7.04 -14.01
N SER A 100 4.66 5.84 -14.61
CA SER A 100 5.41 4.73 -14.00
C SER A 100 6.92 4.94 -13.94
N GLU A 101 7.48 6.00 -14.54
CA GLU A 101 8.93 6.09 -14.64
C GLU A 101 9.59 6.32 -13.27
N TYR A 102 8.98 7.10 -12.37
CA TYR A 102 9.57 7.31 -11.03
C TYR A 102 9.63 6.02 -10.19
N SER A 103 8.78 5.05 -10.50
CA SER A 103 8.68 3.81 -9.74
C SER A 103 9.60 2.70 -10.23
N ASP A 104 10.20 2.90 -11.41
CA ASP A 104 11.20 2.00 -11.98
C ASP A 104 12.60 2.48 -11.63
N GLU A 105 13.32 1.68 -10.84
CA GLU A 105 14.70 1.96 -10.41
C GLU A 105 15.64 2.34 -11.57
N ARG A 106 15.40 1.79 -12.77
CA ARG A 106 16.19 2.07 -13.98
C ARG A 106 16.06 3.53 -14.46
N HIS A 107 14.99 4.22 -14.08
CA HIS A 107 14.68 5.58 -14.49
C HIS A 107 14.91 6.62 -13.38
N GLN A 108 14.94 6.19 -12.12
CA GLN A 108 15.07 7.06 -10.95
C GLN A 108 16.29 7.99 -11.00
N ALA A 109 17.46 7.46 -11.38
CA ALA A 109 18.68 8.27 -11.48
C ALA A 109 18.56 9.39 -12.53
N ARG A 110 17.92 9.13 -13.66
CA ARG A 110 17.69 10.13 -14.72
C ARG A 110 16.65 11.18 -14.30
N LEU A 111 15.61 10.74 -13.59
CA LEU A 111 14.55 11.62 -13.10
C LEU A 111 14.99 12.43 -11.87
N GLY A 112 16.10 12.07 -11.23
CA GLY A 112 16.58 12.73 -10.03
C GLY A 112 15.66 12.47 -8.84
N VAL A 113 15.17 11.23 -8.68
CA VAL A 113 14.21 10.87 -7.65
C VAL A 113 14.62 9.62 -6.86
N GLU A 114 14.14 9.51 -5.63
CA GLU A 114 14.31 8.35 -4.76
C GLU A 114 12.99 7.97 -4.09
N LEU A 115 12.68 6.67 -4.00
CA LEU A 115 11.50 6.19 -3.30
C LEU A 115 11.77 6.10 -1.79
N VAL A 116 10.91 6.76 -1.01
CA VAL A 116 10.93 6.72 0.45
C VAL A 116 9.94 5.66 0.91
N LYS A 117 10.46 4.61 1.55
CA LYS A 117 9.65 3.54 2.15
C LYS A 117 8.72 4.08 3.24
N ASN A 118 7.59 3.41 3.40
CA ASN A 118 6.70 3.70 4.51
C ASN A 118 7.37 3.39 5.85
N THR A 119 7.11 4.23 6.83
CA THR A 119 7.61 4.02 8.18
C THR A 119 6.81 2.92 8.90
N ALA A 120 7.38 2.35 9.97
CA ALA A 120 6.67 1.38 10.78
C ALA A 120 5.37 1.96 11.37
N ASP A 121 5.37 3.25 11.71
CA ASP A 121 4.19 3.95 12.25
C ASP A 121 3.10 4.13 11.18
N GLU A 122 3.48 4.52 9.95
CA GLU A 122 2.54 4.60 8.82
C GLU A 122 1.86 3.26 8.54
N ILE A 123 2.66 2.17 8.53
CA ILE A 123 2.16 0.80 8.34
C ILE A 123 1.26 0.39 9.51
N PHE A 124 1.66 0.68 10.74
CA PHE A 124 0.90 0.33 11.94
C PHE A 124 -0.46 1.04 11.97
N SER A 125 -0.51 2.35 11.71
CA SER A 125 -1.77 3.10 11.62
C SER A 125 -2.70 2.54 10.54
N ALA A 126 -2.17 2.17 9.38
CA ALA A 126 -2.97 1.57 8.31
C ALA A 126 -3.50 0.17 8.68
N CYS A 127 -2.71 -0.64 9.42
CA CYS A 127 -3.15 -1.92 9.99
C CYS A 127 -4.28 -1.75 11.02
N GLN A 128 -4.22 -0.69 11.85
CA GLN A 128 -5.27 -0.38 12.81
C GLN A 128 -6.56 0.02 12.09
N GLU A 129 -6.46 0.88 11.07
CA GLU A 129 -7.60 1.26 10.24
C GLU A 129 -8.23 0.05 9.55
N MET A 130 -7.43 -0.80 8.91
CA MET A 130 -7.93 -2.00 8.22
C MET A 130 -8.73 -2.89 9.18
N ASN A 131 -8.18 -3.15 10.37
CA ASN A 131 -8.87 -3.94 11.38
C ASN A 131 -10.20 -3.32 11.81
N ALA A 132 -10.21 -2.03 12.15
CA ALA A 132 -11.41 -1.34 12.60
C ALA A 132 -12.48 -1.25 11.50
N ARG A 133 -12.09 -1.08 10.23
CA ARG A 133 -13.03 -1.10 9.10
C ARG A 133 -13.68 -2.47 8.94
N ILE A 134 -12.90 -3.54 9.02
CA ILE A 134 -13.44 -4.92 8.95
C ILE A 134 -14.36 -5.21 10.14
N ASP A 135 -14.01 -4.71 11.33
CA ASP A 135 -14.81 -4.91 12.54
C ASP A 135 -16.03 -3.98 12.62
N GLY A 136 -16.20 -3.06 11.66
CA GLY A 136 -17.31 -2.11 11.62
C GLY A 136 -17.24 -1.02 12.68
N THR A 137 -16.07 -0.81 13.28
CA THR A 137 -15.83 0.18 14.36
C THR A 137 -15.11 1.44 13.87
N TRP A 138 -14.75 1.49 12.59
CA TRP A 138 -14.12 2.68 12.01
C TRP A 138 -15.13 3.80 11.77
N GLU A 139 -14.85 4.96 12.34
CA GLU A 139 -15.62 6.19 12.11
C GLU A 139 -14.81 7.13 11.19
N THR A 140 -15.43 7.54 10.09
CA THR A 140 -14.81 8.49 9.14
C THR A 140 -15.35 9.90 9.40
N THR A 141 -14.47 10.90 9.45
CA THR A 141 -14.90 12.30 9.58
C THR A 141 -15.12 12.97 8.21
N PRO A 142 -15.84 14.09 8.13
CA PRO A 142 -15.99 14.85 6.89
C PRO A 142 -14.64 15.29 6.29
N GLU A 143 -13.66 15.63 7.12
CA GLU A 143 -12.31 16.01 6.70
C GLU A 143 -11.59 14.83 6.05
N ASP A 144 -11.76 13.61 6.57
CA ASP A 144 -11.17 12.42 5.97
C ASP A 144 -11.73 12.16 4.56
N GLU A 145 -13.02 12.35 4.36
CA GLU A 145 -13.64 12.21 3.03
C GLU A 145 -13.16 13.30 2.06
N ASP A 146 -12.95 14.53 2.54
CA ASP A 146 -12.34 15.59 1.72
C ASP A 146 -10.92 15.23 1.28
N LEU A 147 -10.08 14.70 2.19
CA LEU A 147 -8.73 14.28 1.84
C LEU A 147 -8.70 13.15 0.81
N GLN A 148 -9.57 12.14 0.95
CA GLN A 148 -9.71 11.07 -0.05
C GLN A 148 -10.14 11.63 -1.40
N LYS A 149 -11.13 12.54 -1.40
CA LYS A 149 -11.61 13.18 -2.61
C LYS A 149 -10.51 13.99 -3.29
N ARG A 150 -9.74 14.79 -2.54
CA ARG A 150 -8.60 15.56 -3.07
C ARG A 150 -7.57 14.66 -3.72
N TYR A 151 -7.18 13.57 -3.08
CA TYR A 151 -6.28 12.58 -3.67
C TYR A 151 -6.85 12.00 -4.98
N LEU A 152 -8.11 11.57 -4.95
CA LEU A 152 -8.76 10.98 -6.12
C LEU A 152 -8.89 11.97 -7.28
N ASP A 153 -9.20 13.24 -7.00
CA ASP A 153 -9.27 14.29 -8.01
C ASP A 153 -7.91 14.52 -8.69
N LEU A 154 -6.79 14.43 -7.95
CA LEU A 154 -5.45 14.49 -8.52
C LEU A 154 -5.17 13.29 -9.42
N VAL A 155 -5.49 12.07 -8.97
CA VAL A 155 -5.36 10.85 -9.79
C VAL A 155 -6.17 10.98 -11.07
N VAL A 156 -7.43 11.39 -11.00
CA VAL A 156 -8.29 11.56 -12.18
C VAL A 156 -7.76 12.62 -13.14
N LYS A 157 -7.18 13.70 -12.61
CA LYS A 157 -6.71 14.83 -13.41
C LYS A 157 -5.36 14.59 -14.08
N PHE A 158 -4.42 13.93 -13.38
CA PHE A 158 -3.02 13.81 -13.81
C PHE A 158 -2.60 12.40 -14.21
N SER A 159 -3.36 11.35 -13.86
CA SER A 159 -3.07 9.99 -14.31
C SER A 159 -3.38 9.81 -15.79
N ASP A 160 -2.54 9.06 -16.50
CA ASP A 160 -2.80 8.60 -17.86
C ASP A 160 -3.71 7.36 -17.91
N GLN A 161 -4.12 6.83 -16.75
CA GLN A 161 -5.00 5.67 -16.58
C GLN A 161 -6.13 5.94 -15.56
N PRO A 162 -6.99 6.97 -15.74
CA PRO A 162 -7.95 7.42 -14.71
C PRO A 162 -9.21 6.52 -14.58
N THR A 163 -9.27 5.39 -15.28
CA THR A 163 -10.52 4.70 -15.58
C THR A 163 -11.00 3.74 -14.51
N TRP A 164 -10.14 3.31 -13.58
CA TRP A 164 -10.54 2.38 -12.53
C TRP A 164 -10.79 3.12 -11.22
N ARG A 165 -12.07 3.21 -10.82
CA ARG A 165 -12.49 3.61 -9.48
C ARG A 165 -12.80 2.36 -8.69
N GLY A 166 -11.74 1.62 -8.32
CA GLY A 166 -11.88 0.37 -7.59
C GLY A 166 -12.55 0.54 -6.22
N GLY A 167 -12.57 1.77 -5.70
CA GLY A 167 -13.21 2.17 -4.45
C GLY A 167 -12.44 1.78 -3.19
N GLY A 168 -11.20 1.32 -3.36
CA GLY A 168 -10.20 1.30 -2.30
C GLY A 168 -9.82 2.70 -1.85
N ARG A 169 -9.29 2.79 -0.63
CA ARG A 169 -8.97 4.05 0.04
C ARG A 169 -7.46 4.17 0.25
N VAL A 170 -6.94 5.40 0.30
CA VAL A 170 -5.61 5.61 0.88
C VAL A 170 -5.74 5.56 2.40
N GLY A 171 -4.72 5.11 3.14
CA GLY A 171 -4.78 5.13 4.61
C GLY A 171 -5.14 6.53 5.14
N THR A 172 -6.15 6.62 6.00
CA THR A 172 -6.68 7.90 6.50
C THR A 172 -5.61 8.68 7.25
N GLN A 173 -4.91 8.03 8.19
CA GLN A 173 -3.85 8.68 8.95
C GLN A 173 -2.71 9.13 8.03
N PHE A 174 -2.36 8.31 7.04
CA PHE A 174 -1.36 8.66 6.04
C PHE A 174 -1.75 9.93 5.26
N LEU A 175 -3.01 10.07 4.83
CA LEU A 175 -3.45 11.31 4.18
C LEU A 175 -3.44 12.53 5.12
N ARG A 176 -3.84 12.36 6.38
CA ARG A 176 -3.83 13.44 7.38
C ARG A 176 -2.43 13.99 7.61
N ASP A 177 -1.43 13.11 7.63
CA ASP A 177 -0.04 13.46 7.91
C ASP A 177 0.71 14.00 6.68
N ASN A 178 0.17 13.79 5.46
CA ASN A 178 0.82 14.14 4.20
C ASN A 178 -0.06 15.07 3.32
N GLN A 179 -0.84 15.95 3.95
CA GLN A 179 -1.75 16.87 3.24
C GLN A 179 -1.04 17.86 2.32
N ASP A 180 0.21 18.19 2.63
CA ASP A 180 1.08 19.06 1.83
C ASP A 180 1.43 18.44 0.47
N LEU A 181 1.42 17.10 0.38
CA LEU A 181 1.63 16.35 -0.86
C LEU A 181 0.40 16.33 -1.77
N LEU A 182 -0.80 16.62 -1.24
CA LEU A 182 -2.08 16.59 -1.98
C LEU A 182 -2.29 17.87 -2.81
N LYS A 183 -1.36 18.13 -3.72
CA LYS A 183 -1.34 19.27 -4.66
C LYS A 183 -1.00 18.82 -6.07
#